data_AF-Q8YZX3-F1
#
_entry.id   AF-Q8YZX3-F1
#
_cell.length_a   1.000
_cell.length_b   1.000
_cell.length_c   1.000
_cell.angle_alpha   90.00
_cell.angle_beta   90.00
_cell.angle_gamma   90.00
#
_symmetry.space_group_name_H-M   'P 1'
#
loop_
_entity.id
_entity.type
_entity.pdbx_description
1 polymer ?
#
loop_
_entity_poly.entity_id
_entity_poly.type
_entity_poly.pdbx_seq_one_letter_code
_entity_poly.pdbx_strand_id
1 'polypeptide(L)'
;MTGGTESDRFLYSSGRAFTSNDFGIDILTDFTSGIDKLVLSKNTFRALTSVVGDGLSQVSDFTTVEDDDLAATSTAFLVYSIGSGSLYYNQNGSAAGFGTGAELANLINLPSLTAADLAIVA
;
A
#
# COMPACT_ATOMS: atom_id res chain seq x y z
N MET A 1 -11.06 -10.54 2.42
CA MET A 1 -10.91 -11.35 1.20
C MET A 1 -9.98 -12.50 1.53
N THR A 2 -10.32 -13.71 1.09
CA THR A 2 -9.49 -14.92 1.21
C THR A 2 -9.10 -15.35 -0.19
N GLY A 3 -7.80 -15.34 -0.49
CA GLY A 3 -7.25 -15.63 -1.81
C GLY A 3 -6.93 -17.11 -2.06
N GLY A 4 -6.70 -17.90 -1.01
CA GLY A 4 -6.29 -19.30 -1.14
C GLY A 4 -4.77 -19.44 -1.31
N THR A 5 -4.32 -20.49 -2.01
CA THR A 5 -2.87 -20.81 -2.18
C THR A 5 -2.30 -20.35 -3.52
N GLU A 6 -3.07 -19.62 -4.31
CA GLU A 6 -2.65 -19.10 -5.62
C GLU A 6 -1.87 -17.78 -5.45
N SER A 7 -1.22 -17.30 -6.51
CA SER A 7 -0.56 -15.98 -6.49
C SER A 7 -1.60 -14.91 -6.76
N ASP A 8 -2.18 -14.37 -5.70
CA ASP A 8 -3.28 -13.41 -5.78
C ASP A 8 -2.77 -12.00 -6.07
N ARG A 9 -3.58 -11.23 -6.80
CA ARG A 9 -3.27 -9.83 -7.14
C ARG A 9 -4.45 -8.93 -6.77
N PHE A 10 -4.30 -8.14 -5.72
CA PHE A 10 -5.30 -7.20 -5.23
C PHE A 10 -5.09 -5.83 -5.90
N LEU A 11 -5.94 -5.49 -6.86
CA LEU A 11 -5.82 -4.25 -7.65
C LEU A 11 -6.54 -3.06 -7.00
N TYR A 12 -5.78 -1.99 -6.75
CA TYR A 12 -6.28 -0.70 -6.32
C TYR A 12 -6.19 0.30 -7.47
N SER A 13 -7.34 0.63 -8.06
CA SER A 13 -7.46 1.63 -9.12
C SER A 13 -8.85 2.24 -9.15
N SER A 14 -8.91 3.57 -9.07
CA SER A 14 -10.15 4.35 -9.20
C SER A 14 -10.25 5.08 -10.55
N GLY A 15 -9.24 4.94 -11.41
CA GLY A 15 -9.14 5.66 -12.70
C GLY A 15 -8.91 7.17 -12.58
N ARG A 16 -8.75 7.69 -11.36
CA ARG A 16 -8.50 9.11 -11.03
C ARG A 16 -7.53 9.19 -9.86
N ALA A 17 -7.02 10.40 -9.55
CA ALA A 17 -6.17 10.61 -8.39
C ALA A 17 -6.85 10.12 -7.10
N PHE A 18 -6.09 9.50 -6.19
CA PHE A 18 -6.59 8.94 -4.94
C PHE A 18 -7.39 9.96 -4.14
N THR A 19 -8.61 9.56 -3.77
CA THR A 19 -9.39 10.18 -2.71
C THR A 19 -9.89 9.07 -1.79
N SER A 20 -9.92 9.33 -0.48
CA SER A 20 -10.36 8.34 0.50
C SER A 20 -11.78 7.83 0.26
N ASN A 21 -12.65 8.60 -0.40
CA ASN A 21 -14.01 8.19 -0.74
C ASN A 21 -14.07 7.19 -1.91
N ASP A 22 -13.01 7.07 -2.71
CA ASP A 22 -12.96 6.11 -3.83
C ASP A 22 -12.66 4.68 -3.36
N PHE A 23 -12.18 4.52 -2.11
CA PHE A 23 -11.73 3.25 -1.55
C PHE A 23 -12.39 2.97 -0.21
N GLY A 24 -12.72 1.70 0.03
CA GLY A 24 -12.89 1.21 1.40
C GLY A 24 -11.54 0.79 1.99
N ILE A 25 -11.57 0.22 3.18
CA ILE A 25 -10.41 -0.48 3.75
C ILE A 25 -10.60 -1.97 3.49
N ASP A 26 -9.72 -2.55 2.66
CA ASP A 26 -9.76 -3.98 2.36
C ASP A 26 -9.16 -4.78 3.51
N ILE A 27 -9.89 -5.78 4.02
CA ILE A 27 -9.37 -6.71 5.04
C ILE A 27 -8.84 -7.96 4.34
N LEU A 28 -7.52 -8.15 4.37
CA LEU A 28 -6.83 -9.28 3.74
C LEU A 28 -6.43 -10.29 4.82
N THR A 29 -7.02 -11.48 4.75
CA THR A 29 -6.94 -12.45 5.85
C THR A 29 -5.85 -13.50 5.71
N ASP A 30 -5.34 -13.68 4.50
CA ASP A 30 -4.41 -14.75 4.12
C ASP A 30 -3.31 -14.26 3.16
N PHE A 31 -3.01 -12.95 3.16
CA PHE A 31 -1.98 -12.38 2.28
C PHE A 31 -0.62 -13.03 2.54
N THR A 32 -0.05 -13.68 1.53
CA THR A 32 1.23 -14.38 1.62
C THR A 32 2.33 -13.58 0.92
N SER A 33 3.20 -12.95 1.71
CA SER A 33 4.39 -12.27 1.19
C SER A 33 5.26 -13.22 0.36
N GLY A 34 5.82 -12.72 -0.74
CA GLY A 34 6.54 -13.47 -1.75
C GLY A 34 5.66 -14.17 -2.78
N ILE A 35 4.34 -14.28 -2.53
CA ILE A 35 3.39 -14.96 -3.41
C ILE A 35 2.36 -13.97 -3.95
N ASP A 36 1.68 -13.26 -3.07
CA ASP A 36 0.62 -12.33 -3.43
C ASP A 36 1.17 -10.94 -3.76
N LYS A 37 0.35 -10.13 -4.45
CA LYS A 37 0.68 -8.74 -4.81
C LYS A 37 -0.43 -7.77 -4.45
N LEU A 38 -0.05 -6.63 -3.89
CA LEU A 38 -0.87 -5.43 -3.88
C LEU A 38 -0.50 -4.59 -5.10
N VAL A 39 -1.45 -4.44 -6.03
CA VAL A 39 -1.23 -3.83 -7.33
C VAL A 39 -1.82 -2.42 -7.34
N LEU A 40 -0.98 -1.42 -7.57
CA LEU A 40 -1.31 0.00 -7.43
C LEU A 40 -1.27 0.68 -8.80
N SER A 41 -2.36 1.32 -9.23
CA SER A 41 -2.39 2.07 -10.49
C SER A 41 -1.77 3.46 -10.33
N LYS A 42 -0.91 3.86 -11.27
CA LYS A 42 -0.31 5.21 -11.31
C LYS A 42 -1.36 6.31 -11.48
N ASN A 43 -2.48 6.02 -12.11
CA ASN A 43 -3.57 6.99 -12.25
C ASN A 43 -4.16 7.40 -10.89
N THR A 44 -4.13 6.47 -9.93
CA THR A 44 -4.60 6.63 -8.55
C THR A 44 -3.50 7.13 -7.63
N PHE A 45 -2.39 6.40 -7.53
CA PHE A 45 -1.31 6.66 -6.58
C PHE A 45 -0.24 7.56 -7.19
N ARG A 46 -0.63 8.78 -7.55
CA ARG A 46 0.19 9.71 -8.34
C ARG A 46 1.47 10.20 -7.65
N ALA A 47 1.58 10.06 -6.33
CA ALA A 47 2.79 10.41 -5.60
C ALA A 47 3.89 9.35 -5.77
N LEU A 48 3.53 8.10 -6.12
CA LEU A 48 4.51 7.04 -6.32
C LEU A 48 5.38 7.32 -7.54
N THR A 49 6.68 7.21 -7.32
CA THR A 49 7.69 7.51 -8.34
C THR A 49 8.18 6.25 -9.06
N SER A 50 7.86 5.07 -8.55
CA SER A 50 8.19 3.77 -9.13
C SER A 50 7.63 3.61 -10.55
N VAL A 51 8.39 2.90 -11.38
CA VAL A 51 7.98 2.56 -12.75
C VAL A 51 7.02 1.38 -12.74
N VAL A 52 6.27 1.21 -13.83
CA VAL A 52 5.36 0.07 -14.02
C VAL A 52 6.15 -1.24 -13.99
N GLY A 53 5.67 -2.22 -13.22
CA GLY A 53 6.31 -3.51 -13.03
C GLY A 53 5.98 -4.15 -11.67
N ASP A 54 6.43 -5.39 -11.50
CA ASP A 54 6.41 -6.05 -10.19
C ASP A 54 7.60 -5.58 -9.35
N GLY A 55 7.33 -5.29 -8.08
CA GLY A 55 8.26 -4.63 -7.17
C GLY A 55 8.26 -3.11 -7.32
N LEU A 56 8.60 -2.40 -6.25
CA LEU A 56 8.86 -0.96 -6.32
C LEU A 56 10.30 -0.70 -6.77
N SER A 57 10.45 0.15 -7.79
CA SER A 57 11.77 0.57 -8.27
C SER A 57 12.37 1.71 -7.46
N GLN A 58 11.55 2.40 -6.66
CA GLN A 58 11.96 3.55 -5.85
C GLN A 58 11.84 3.22 -4.37
N VAL A 59 12.97 3.16 -3.68
CA VAL A 59 13.02 2.80 -2.25
C VAL A 59 12.24 3.79 -1.38
N SER A 60 12.18 5.06 -1.77
CA SER A 60 11.42 6.09 -1.05
C SER A 60 9.90 5.93 -1.12
N ASP A 61 9.39 5.09 -2.03
CA ASP A 61 7.94 4.92 -2.18
C ASP A 61 7.33 4.06 -1.06
N PHE A 62 8.12 3.24 -0.36
CA PHE A 62 7.62 2.31 0.64
C PHE A 62 8.51 2.24 1.89
N THR A 63 7.87 2.18 3.05
CA THR A 63 8.53 1.82 4.31
C THR A 63 7.61 1.02 5.21
N THR A 64 8.20 0.37 6.19
CA THR A 64 7.50 -0.16 7.36
C THR A 64 7.67 0.76 8.56
N VAL A 65 6.70 0.78 9.46
CA VAL A 65 6.74 1.46 10.76
C VAL A 65 6.20 0.54 11.85
N GLU A 66 6.54 0.83 13.12
CA GLU A 66 6.14 -0.01 14.25
C GLU A 66 4.63 0.04 14.54
N ASP A 67 4.00 1.21 14.38
CA ASP A 67 2.58 1.43 14.68
C ASP A 67 1.93 2.48 13.74
N ASP A 68 0.61 2.62 13.85
CA ASP A 68 -0.22 3.46 12.97
C ASP A 68 0.05 4.96 13.16
N ASP A 69 0.45 5.38 14.37
CA ASP A 69 0.69 6.79 14.69
C ASP A 69 1.88 7.35 13.90
N LEU A 70 2.82 6.48 13.52
CA LEU A 70 3.97 6.84 12.70
C LEU A 70 3.64 6.98 11.21
N ALA A 71 2.53 6.40 10.73
CA ALA A 71 2.23 6.32 9.31
C ALA A 71 2.07 7.71 8.65
N ALA A 72 1.39 8.63 9.34
CA ALA A 72 1.13 9.98 8.85
C ALA A 72 2.32 10.96 9.00
N THR A 73 3.44 10.50 9.57
CA THR A 73 4.67 11.29 9.76
C THR A 73 5.86 10.73 8.99
N SER A 74 5.70 9.56 8.38
CA SER A 74 6.68 8.92 7.51
C SER A 74 6.98 9.77 6.27
N THR A 75 8.20 9.68 5.75
CA THR A 75 8.56 10.33 4.48
C THR A 75 8.17 9.52 3.25
N ALA A 76 7.82 8.24 3.42
CA ALA A 76 7.41 7.36 2.33
C ALA A 76 5.93 7.52 1.96
N PHE A 77 5.58 7.21 0.72
CA PHE A 77 4.21 7.34 0.21
C PHE A 77 3.33 6.13 0.50
N LEU A 78 3.91 4.94 0.66
CA LEU A 78 3.25 3.74 1.17
C LEU A 78 3.88 3.38 2.49
N VAL A 79 3.05 3.23 3.51
CA VAL A 79 3.54 2.98 4.87
C VAL A 79 2.79 1.80 5.45
N TYR A 80 3.51 0.73 5.72
CA TYR A 80 2.97 -0.47 6.33
C TYR A 80 3.26 -0.47 7.83
N SER A 81 2.22 -0.45 8.64
CA SER A 81 2.29 -0.59 10.10
C SER A 81 2.37 -2.06 10.47
N ILE A 82 3.51 -2.50 10.98
CA ILE A 82 3.73 -3.92 11.32
C ILE A 82 2.96 -4.33 12.58
N GLY A 83 2.62 -3.37 13.45
CA GLY A 83 1.87 -3.62 14.67
C GLY A 83 0.38 -3.93 14.43
N SER A 84 -0.22 -3.32 13.40
CA SER A 84 -1.65 -3.45 13.08
C SER A 84 -1.94 -4.21 11.79
N GLY A 85 -0.97 -4.29 10.87
CA GLY A 85 -1.16 -4.79 9.51
C GLY A 85 -1.73 -3.73 8.56
N SER A 86 -1.92 -2.49 8.99
CA SER A 86 -2.50 -1.44 8.18
C SER A 86 -1.50 -0.90 7.16
N LEU A 87 -1.92 -0.85 5.89
CA LEU A 87 -1.20 -0.21 4.80
C LEU A 87 -1.85 1.13 4.49
N TYR A 88 -1.07 2.19 4.62
CA TYR A 88 -1.49 3.57 4.36
C TYR A 88 -0.89 4.08 3.06
N TYR A 89 -1.68 4.87 2.33
CA TYR A 89 -1.17 5.78 1.32
C TYR A 89 -0.97 7.17 1.95
N ASN A 90 0.27 7.54 2.19
CA ASN A 90 0.66 8.86 2.65
C ASN A 90 1.00 9.79 1.48
N GLN A 91 -0.04 10.35 0.85
CA GLN A 91 0.14 11.29 -0.27
C GLN A 91 1.01 12.50 0.10
N ASN A 92 0.99 12.91 1.37
CA ASN A 92 1.70 14.07 1.87
C ASN A 92 3.22 13.87 2.00
N GLY A 93 3.71 12.62 1.93
CA GLY A 93 5.12 12.30 2.15
C GLY A 93 5.60 12.89 3.48
N SER A 94 6.70 13.65 3.46
CA SER A 94 7.28 14.25 4.67
C SER A 94 6.43 15.36 5.32
N ALA A 95 5.35 15.83 4.70
CA ALA A 95 4.43 16.77 5.34
C ALA A 95 3.50 16.03 6.31
N ALA A 96 3.13 16.67 7.41
CA ALA A 96 2.28 16.03 8.42
C ALA A 96 0.88 15.66 7.88
N GLY A 97 0.36 14.51 8.30
CA GLY A 97 -0.96 14.00 7.89
C GLY A 97 -0.90 13.26 6.55
N PHE A 98 -2.01 12.71 6.07
CA PHE A 98 -2.04 11.93 4.82
C PHE A 98 -2.41 12.73 3.56
N GLY A 99 -2.78 14.00 3.69
CA GLY A 99 -3.32 14.78 2.57
C GLY A 99 -4.69 14.25 2.16
N THR A 100 -4.85 13.83 0.91
CA THR A 100 -6.03 13.05 0.47
C THR A 100 -5.87 11.54 0.65
N GLY A 101 -4.71 11.10 1.13
CA GLY A 101 -4.40 9.73 1.46
C GLY A 101 -5.17 9.19 2.67
N ALA A 102 -5.12 7.89 2.88
CA ALA A 102 -5.80 7.17 3.95
C ALA A 102 -5.23 5.75 4.11
N GLU A 103 -5.77 5.01 5.07
CA GLU A 103 -5.64 3.56 5.10
C GLU A 103 -6.29 2.95 3.86
N LEU A 104 -5.60 1.98 3.27
CA LEU A 104 -5.99 1.28 2.06
C LEU A 104 -6.45 -0.14 2.37
N ALA A 105 -5.69 -0.83 3.20
CA ALA A 105 -5.89 -2.23 3.50
C ALA A 105 -5.36 -2.56 4.89
N ASN A 106 -5.93 -3.60 5.49
CA ASN A 106 -5.46 -4.19 6.74
C ASN A 106 -5.16 -5.69 6.51
N LEU A 107 -3.88 -6.04 6.60
CA LEU A 107 -3.36 -7.39 6.42
C LEU A 107 -3.30 -8.07 7.80
N ILE A 108 -4.40 -8.71 8.20
CA ILE A 108 -4.59 -9.18 9.59
C ILE A 108 -3.63 -10.31 9.99
N ASN A 109 -3.03 -10.99 9.03
CA ASN A 109 -2.04 -12.05 9.29
C ASN A 109 -0.61 -11.49 9.47
N LEU A 110 -0.45 -10.17 9.49
CA LEU A 110 0.81 -9.45 9.75
C LEU A 110 2.01 -10.00 8.96
N PRO A 111 1.91 -10.14 7.62
CA PRO A 111 3.02 -10.63 6.83
C PRO A 111 4.20 -9.65 6.91
N SER A 112 5.42 -10.16 6.71
CA SER A 112 6.61 -9.34 6.49
C SER A 112 6.55 -8.68 5.11
N LEU A 113 5.68 -7.68 4.94
CA LEU A 113 5.43 -7.02 3.67
C LEU A 113 6.68 -6.28 3.19
N THR A 114 7.05 -6.51 1.93
CA THR A 114 8.22 -5.88 1.31
C THR A 114 7.83 -5.13 0.04
N ALA A 115 8.75 -4.31 -0.47
CA ALA A 115 8.59 -3.68 -1.78
C ALA A 115 8.37 -4.68 -2.93
N ALA A 116 8.82 -5.94 -2.79
CA ALA A 116 8.62 -6.98 -3.79
C ALA A 116 7.16 -7.50 -3.83
N ASP A 117 6.39 -7.29 -2.76
CA ASP A 117 4.97 -7.67 -2.65
C ASP A 117 4.02 -6.62 -3.24
N LEU A 118 4.58 -5.53 -3.74
CA LEU A 118 3.87 -4.44 -4.39
C LEU A 118 4.12 -4.51 -5.89
N ALA A 119 3.18 -4.01 -6.69
CA ALA A 119 3.37 -3.85 -8.12
C ALA A 119 2.71 -2.56 -8.62
N ILE A 120 3.30 -1.95 -9.63
CA ILE A 120 2.78 -0.74 -10.26
C ILE A 120 2.22 -1.08 -11.63
N VAL A 121 1.01 -0.60 -11.90
CA VAL A 121 0.37 -0.66 -13.23
C VAL A 121 0.03 0.73 -13.74
N ALA A 122 -0.23 0.84 -15.05
CA ALA A 122 -0.58 2.11 -15.69
C ALA A 122 -1.83 2.77 -15.10
#